data_AF-A0A378ITC1-F1
#
_entry.id   AF-A0A378ITC1-F1
#
_cell.length_a   1.000
_cell.length_b   1.000
_cell.length_c   1.000
_cell.angle_alpha   90.00
_cell.angle_beta   90.00
_cell.angle_gamma   90.00
#
_symmetry.space_group_name_H-M   'P 1'
#
loop_
_entity.id
_entity.type
_entity.pdbx_description
1 polymer ?
#
loop_
_entity_poly.entity_id
_entity_poly.type
_entity_poly.pdbx_seq_one_letter_code
_entity_poly.pdbx_strand_id
1 'polypeptide(L)'
;MFDLIQLWKNTSIESAPVPQPVTRSYALDTKPGAINFDTNTTQSSFQFKKSPNVVFVKSVKTLAPANLYDDLPAVTLTDEEETARLSVVEEQKKKNSKFYDGQQMVITGVVYDEVTNTVYMEAKRVPYSFIVALSSKKFPEQSELYKQSFFKTGVLAPLVTSNGKTVLMQRVQLGLYSVPGGFLEAQDVEKRLNFADGRNLVVETAKSEVTEEIAGIAGKKELRFDFSQPEITALSFRKTAGNPIGTVEFVAPVQAKCHSAYISEYVIPTNLAKDAREHSSNRTVIPLDSQDREALLATLLTGPAILPGAALHLPVVLSLASKENAGAMIPLPRRIPNSGSIAWPLSIFSAKPPLIDQEAEVNDTGFNLIS
;
A
#
# COMPACT_ATOMS: atom_id res chain seq x y z
N MET A 1 -12.95 -15.83 -6.19
CA MET A 1 -12.73 -14.37 -6.17
C MET A 1 -12.90 -13.86 -4.75
N PHE A 2 -11.97 -13.05 -4.27
CA PHE A 2 -11.96 -12.49 -2.93
C PHE A 2 -12.28 -10.99 -2.99
N ASP A 3 -13.29 -10.52 -2.27
CA ASP A 3 -13.53 -9.08 -2.05
C ASP A 3 -12.57 -8.58 -0.97
N LEU A 4 -11.50 -7.89 -1.39
CA LEU A 4 -10.44 -7.47 -0.49
C LEU A 4 -10.86 -6.30 0.41
N ILE A 5 -11.80 -5.46 -0.02
CA ILE A 5 -12.34 -4.40 0.83
C ILE A 5 -13.18 -5.01 1.95
N GLN A 6 -14.00 -6.02 1.65
CA GLN A 6 -14.80 -6.68 2.68
C GLN A 6 -13.94 -7.44 3.68
N LEU A 7 -12.91 -8.16 3.21
CA LEU A 7 -11.95 -8.83 4.10
C LEU A 7 -11.23 -7.83 5.01
N TRP A 8 -10.82 -6.68 4.48
CA TRP A 8 -10.22 -5.60 5.26
C TRP A 8 -11.18 -5.05 6.33
N LYS A 9 -12.44 -4.78 5.96
CA LYS A 9 -13.48 -4.29 6.90
C LYS A 9 -13.71 -5.27 8.04
N ASN A 10 -13.90 -6.56 7.75
CA ASN A 10 -14.13 -7.58 8.76
C ASN A 10 -12.95 -7.66 9.75
N THR A 11 -11.73 -7.58 9.23
CA THR A 11 -10.52 -7.59 10.05
C THR A 11 -10.46 -6.39 11.00
N SER A 12 -10.78 -5.20 10.50
CA SER A 12 -10.70 -3.95 11.28
C SER A 12 -11.64 -3.91 12.50
N ILE A 13 -12.74 -4.68 12.46
CA ILE A 13 -13.74 -4.76 13.54
C ILE A 13 -13.28 -5.72 14.65
N GLU A 14 -12.59 -6.81 14.30
CA GLU A 14 -12.18 -7.88 15.23
C GLU A 14 -10.81 -7.64 15.91
N SER A 15 -10.08 -6.60 15.51
CA SER A 15 -8.68 -6.38 15.88
C SER A 15 -8.42 -5.14 16.75
N ALA A 16 -9.30 -4.83 17.71
CA ALA A 16 -8.97 -3.85 18.75
C ALA A 16 -7.63 -4.26 19.42
N PRO A 17 -6.61 -3.40 19.44
CA PRO A 17 -5.29 -3.80 19.93
C PRO A 17 -5.37 -4.12 21.42
N VAL A 18 -4.80 -5.26 21.82
CA VAL A 18 -4.56 -5.55 23.23
C VAL A 18 -3.45 -4.60 23.70
N PRO A 19 -3.67 -3.77 24.74
CA PRO A 19 -2.65 -2.86 25.24
C PRO A 19 -1.44 -3.67 25.74
N GLN A 20 -0.28 -3.53 25.10
CA GLN A 20 0.97 -4.00 25.68
C GLN A 20 1.59 -2.88 26.54
N PRO A 21 2.33 -3.22 27.61
CA PRO A 21 3.02 -2.23 28.43
C PRO A 21 3.94 -1.34 27.56
N VAL A 22 3.83 -0.02 27.72
CA VAL A 22 4.57 0.95 26.92
C VAL A 22 6.03 1.01 27.41
N THR A 23 6.90 0.19 26.82
CA THR A 23 8.36 0.31 26.96
C THR A 23 9.02 1.01 25.78
N ARG A 24 8.24 1.41 24.76
CA ARG A 24 8.72 2.06 23.55
C ARG A 24 8.44 3.55 23.58
N SER A 25 9.36 4.34 23.03
CA SER A 25 9.16 5.77 22.83
C SER A 25 9.54 6.18 21.41
N TYR A 26 8.84 7.18 20.91
CA TYR A 26 9.33 7.95 19.78
C TYR A 26 10.59 8.70 20.20
N ALA A 27 11.50 8.94 19.25
CA ALA A 27 12.63 9.84 19.49
C ALA A 27 12.11 11.23 19.89
N LEU A 28 12.83 11.94 20.77
CA LEU A 28 12.39 13.22 21.36
C LEU A 28 12.05 14.30 20.33
N ASP A 29 12.68 14.24 19.16
CA ASP A 29 12.51 15.15 18.03
C ASP A 29 11.41 14.72 17.04
N THR A 30 10.69 13.62 17.32
CA THR A 30 9.60 13.14 16.47
C THR A 30 8.47 14.16 16.45
N LYS A 31 8.05 14.57 15.25
CA LYS A 31 6.98 15.56 15.08
C LYS A 31 5.65 15.03 15.64
N PRO A 32 4.86 15.85 16.36
CA PRO A 32 3.55 15.44 16.90
C PRO A 32 2.59 14.89 15.85
N GLY A 33 2.62 15.44 14.63
CA GLY A 33 1.80 14.96 13.52
C GLY A 33 2.16 13.54 13.07
N ALA A 34 3.41 13.11 13.24
CA ALA A 34 3.84 11.74 12.96
C ALA A 34 3.24 10.75 13.97
N ILE A 35 3.34 11.11 15.25
CA ILE A 35 2.75 10.35 16.37
C ILE A 35 1.24 10.24 16.18
N ASN A 36 0.56 11.35 15.86
CA ASN A 36 -0.87 11.35 15.62
C ASN A 36 -1.27 10.49 14.42
N PHE A 37 -0.45 10.48 13.36
CA PHE A 37 -0.68 9.61 12.21
C PHE A 37 -0.62 8.13 12.60
N ASP A 38 0.44 7.70 13.28
CA ASP A 38 0.62 6.29 13.67
C ASP A 38 -0.45 5.83 14.67
N THR A 39 -0.80 6.66 15.66
CA THR A 39 -1.83 6.33 16.66
C THR A 39 -3.21 6.12 16.05
N ASN A 40 -3.54 6.85 14.98
CA ASN A 40 -4.90 6.89 14.43
C ASN A 40 -5.05 6.14 13.10
N THR A 41 -4.00 5.50 12.61
CA THR A 41 -4.04 4.86 11.28
C THR A 41 -4.06 3.35 11.40
N THR A 42 -5.10 2.74 10.83
CA THR A 42 -5.19 1.29 10.65
C THR A 42 -4.72 0.92 9.25
N GLN A 43 -4.08 -0.24 9.12
CA GLN A 43 -3.57 -0.74 7.86
C GLN A 43 -3.79 -2.25 7.74
N SER A 44 -4.12 -2.80 6.58
CA SER A 44 -3.93 -4.23 6.35
C SER A 44 -3.47 -4.50 4.93
N SER A 45 -2.61 -5.49 4.76
CA SER A 45 -2.05 -5.83 3.46
C SER A 45 -2.35 -7.26 3.07
N PHE A 46 -2.54 -7.47 1.77
CA PHE A 46 -2.73 -8.78 1.15
C PHE A 46 -1.51 -9.08 0.29
N GLN A 47 -0.79 -10.15 0.61
CA GLN A 47 0.44 -10.54 -0.06
C GLN A 47 0.14 -11.56 -1.17
N PHE A 48 0.68 -11.30 -2.36
CA PHE A 48 0.54 -12.17 -3.53
C PHE A 48 1.68 -13.17 -3.60
N LYS A 49 1.41 -14.40 -4.06
CA LYS A 49 2.46 -15.41 -4.32
C LYS A 49 3.29 -15.07 -5.56
N LYS A 50 2.64 -14.48 -6.55
CA LYS A 50 3.22 -14.04 -7.84
C LYS A 50 2.68 -12.66 -8.13
N SER A 51 3.41 -11.88 -8.92
CA SER A 51 2.92 -10.55 -9.33
C SER A 51 1.57 -10.68 -10.04
N PRO A 52 0.48 -10.05 -9.54
CA PRO A 52 -0.81 -10.11 -10.21
C PRO A 52 -0.85 -9.20 -11.43
N ASN A 53 -1.76 -9.52 -12.35
CA ASN A 53 -2.26 -8.54 -13.31
C ASN A 53 -3.17 -7.55 -12.56
N VAL A 54 -3.19 -6.29 -12.98
CA VAL A 54 -4.11 -5.28 -12.44
C VAL A 54 -4.97 -4.77 -13.58
N VAL A 55 -6.28 -4.83 -13.39
CA VAL A 55 -7.25 -4.38 -14.40
C VAL A 55 -8.22 -3.41 -13.74
N PHE A 56 -8.26 -2.19 -14.26
CA PHE A 56 -9.28 -1.21 -13.88
C PHE A 56 -10.60 -1.54 -14.58
N VAL A 57 -11.68 -1.62 -13.81
CA VAL A 57 -13.01 -2.00 -14.29
C VAL A 57 -14.06 -0.96 -13.91
N LYS A 58 -15.13 -0.91 -14.70
CA LYS A 58 -16.29 -0.02 -14.46
C LYS A 58 -17.14 -0.50 -13.29
N SER A 59 -17.20 -1.83 -13.11
CA SER A 59 -17.83 -2.46 -11.96
C SER A 59 -17.22 -3.82 -11.63
N VAL A 60 -17.07 -4.14 -10.34
CA VAL A 60 -16.69 -5.49 -9.89
C VAL A 60 -17.75 -6.54 -10.19
N LYS A 61 -19.00 -6.15 -10.47
CA LYS A 61 -20.09 -7.09 -10.80
C LYS A 61 -19.98 -7.65 -12.22
N THR A 62 -19.53 -6.82 -13.16
CA THR A 62 -19.43 -7.20 -14.59
C THR A 62 -17.99 -7.45 -15.03
N LEU A 63 -17.01 -6.96 -14.25
CA LEU A 63 -15.59 -6.97 -14.59
C LEU A 63 -15.27 -6.33 -15.96
N ALA A 64 -16.17 -5.48 -16.46
CA ALA A 64 -15.99 -4.80 -17.72
C ALA A 64 -14.81 -3.80 -17.62
N PRO A 65 -13.75 -3.95 -18.45
CA PRO A 65 -12.58 -3.11 -18.34
C PRO A 65 -12.88 -1.65 -18.69
N ALA A 66 -12.17 -0.73 -18.04
CA ALA A 66 -12.07 0.68 -18.40
C ALA A 66 -10.65 0.92 -18.92
N ASN A 67 -10.49 1.03 -20.24
CA ASN A 67 -9.15 1.13 -20.83
C ASN A 67 -8.61 2.55 -20.70
N LEU A 68 -9.50 3.54 -20.74
CA LEU A 68 -9.18 4.96 -20.62
C LEU A 68 -9.84 5.56 -19.37
N TYR A 69 -9.29 6.66 -18.87
CA TYR A 69 -9.88 7.44 -17.78
C TYR A 69 -11.34 7.82 -18.05
N ASP A 70 -11.65 8.23 -19.28
CA ASP A 70 -13.00 8.66 -19.66
C ASP A 70 -13.99 7.50 -19.80
N ASP A 71 -13.53 6.25 -19.81
CA ASP A 71 -14.39 5.07 -19.73
C ASP A 71 -14.94 4.85 -18.31
N LEU A 72 -14.32 5.47 -17.30
CA LEU A 72 -14.72 5.30 -15.90
C LEU A 72 -16.06 6.00 -15.64
N PRO A 73 -16.98 5.34 -14.91
CA PRO A 73 -18.17 6.02 -14.40
C PRO A 73 -17.77 7.16 -13.45
N ALA A 74 -18.47 8.28 -13.52
CA ALA A 74 -18.30 9.39 -12.57
C ALA A 74 -19.03 9.12 -11.26
N VAL A 75 -18.62 9.79 -10.18
CA VAL A 75 -19.43 9.91 -8.96
C VAL A 75 -20.47 11.00 -9.19
N THR A 76 -21.74 10.66 -9.08
CA THR A 76 -22.84 11.63 -9.16
C THR A 76 -22.89 12.45 -7.88
N LEU A 77 -22.97 13.78 -8.02
CA LEU A 77 -23.09 14.73 -6.92
C LEU A 77 -24.47 15.40 -6.98
N THR A 78 -25.03 15.75 -5.83
CA THR A 78 -26.16 16.70 -5.77
C THR A 78 -25.67 18.13 -6.06
N ASP A 79 -26.60 19.06 -6.29
CA ASP A 79 -26.27 20.47 -6.53
C ASP A 79 -25.53 21.09 -5.33
N GLU A 80 -25.92 20.72 -4.09
CA GLU A 80 -25.26 21.18 -2.87
C GLU A 80 -23.84 20.61 -2.74
N GLU A 81 -23.66 19.33 -3.07
CA GLU A 81 -22.34 18.68 -3.05
C GLU A 81 -21.41 19.28 -4.10
N GLU A 82 -21.94 19.54 -5.30
CA GLU A 82 -21.19 20.18 -6.39
C GLU A 82 -20.79 21.62 -6.01
N THR A 83 -21.68 22.37 -5.38
CA THR A 83 -21.38 23.71 -4.85
C THR A 83 -20.27 23.65 -3.78
N ALA A 84 -20.36 22.71 -2.85
CA ALA A 84 -19.34 22.50 -1.83
C ALA A 84 -17.99 22.14 -2.44
N ARG A 85 -17.98 21.26 -3.45
CA ARG A 85 -16.76 20.89 -4.20
C ARG A 85 -16.14 22.10 -4.91
N LEU A 86 -16.95 22.91 -5.61
CA LEU A 86 -16.46 24.10 -6.31
C LEU A 86 -15.90 25.15 -5.35
N SER A 87 -16.45 25.26 -4.13
CA SER A 87 -15.88 26.15 -3.10
C SER A 87 -14.42 25.80 -2.76
N VAL A 88 -14.08 24.50 -2.76
CA VAL A 88 -12.70 24.03 -2.55
C VAL A 88 -11.79 24.47 -3.69
N VAL A 89 -12.25 24.41 -4.94
CA VAL A 89 -11.47 24.88 -6.10
C VAL A 89 -11.16 26.37 -5.96
N GLU A 90 -12.15 27.17 -5.57
CA GLU A 90 -11.97 28.61 -5.37
C GLU A 90 -11.03 28.92 -4.20
N GLU A 91 -11.14 28.19 -3.07
CA GLU A 91 -10.20 28.30 -1.95
C GLU A 91 -8.75 27.95 -2.38
N GLN A 92 -8.56 26.91 -3.20
CA GLN A 92 -7.24 26.50 -3.67
C GLN A 92 -6.64 27.49 -4.67
N LYS A 93 -7.44 28.00 -5.61
CA LYS A 93 -7.01 29.02 -6.58
C LYS A 93 -6.58 30.32 -5.92
N LYS A 94 -7.23 30.71 -4.81
CA LYS A 94 -6.81 31.87 -3.99
C LYS A 94 -5.42 31.68 -3.37
N LYS A 95 -5.08 30.46 -2.97
CA LYS A 95 -3.76 30.12 -2.40
C LYS A 95 -2.69 29.91 -3.46
N ASN A 96 -3.08 29.37 -4.61
CA ASN A 96 -2.21 29.08 -5.74
C ASN A 96 -2.96 29.33 -7.05
N SER A 97 -2.65 30.44 -7.73
CA SER A 97 -3.30 30.81 -9.00
C SER A 97 -3.03 29.81 -10.14
N LYS A 98 -2.04 28.93 -10.00
CA LYS A 98 -1.73 27.84 -10.93
C LYS A 98 -2.34 26.50 -10.51
N PHE A 99 -3.25 26.50 -9.53
CA PHE A 99 -3.92 25.28 -9.10
C PHE A 99 -4.66 24.62 -10.26
N TYR A 100 -4.36 23.34 -10.47
CA TYR A 100 -5.01 22.48 -11.45
C TYR A 100 -5.87 21.45 -10.72
N ASP A 101 -7.15 21.37 -11.08
CA ASP A 101 -8.09 20.41 -10.53
C ASP A 101 -7.95 19.06 -11.26
N GLY A 102 -6.95 18.29 -10.84
CA GLY A 102 -6.47 17.10 -11.54
C GLY A 102 -7.54 16.04 -11.81
N GLN A 103 -7.33 15.26 -12.87
CA GLN A 103 -8.20 14.15 -13.27
C GLN A 103 -7.83 12.89 -12.48
N GLN A 104 -8.47 12.74 -11.33
CA GLN A 104 -8.16 11.69 -10.37
C GLN A 104 -9.18 10.55 -10.43
N MET A 105 -8.88 9.46 -9.75
CA MET A 105 -9.82 8.35 -9.58
C MET A 105 -9.89 7.91 -8.13
N VAL A 106 -11.05 7.39 -7.75
CA VAL A 106 -11.27 6.72 -6.47
C VAL A 106 -11.69 5.29 -6.71
N ILE A 107 -11.21 4.40 -5.85
CA ILE A 107 -11.53 2.99 -5.87
C ILE A 107 -12.72 2.75 -4.95
N THR A 108 -13.72 2.04 -5.48
CA THR A 108 -14.96 1.68 -4.79
C THR A 108 -15.12 0.17 -4.60
N GLY A 109 -14.33 -0.65 -5.30
CA GLY A 109 -14.33 -2.10 -5.20
C GLY A 109 -12.96 -2.69 -5.53
N VAL A 110 -12.56 -3.75 -4.82
CA VAL A 110 -11.33 -4.51 -5.14
C VAL A 110 -11.62 -5.99 -5.03
N VAL A 111 -11.50 -6.70 -6.16
CA VAL A 111 -11.67 -8.14 -6.21
C VAL A 111 -10.40 -8.80 -6.73
N TYR A 112 -9.90 -9.80 -5.99
CA TYR A 112 -8.79 -10.63 -6.43
C TYR A 112 -9.29 -11.99 -6.93
N ASP A 113 -8.95 -12.32 -8.17
CA ASP A 113 -9.14 -13.65 -8.74
C ASP A 113 -7.83 -14.42 -8.73
N GLU A 114 -7.73 -15.42 -7.86
CA GLU A 114 -6.54 -16.26 -7.72
C GLU A 114 -6.33 -17.19 -8.94
N VAL A 115 -7.41 -17.60 -9.62
CA VAL A 115 -7.32 -18.51 -10.78
C VAL A 115 -6.60 -17.82 -11.93
N THR A 116 -6.97 -16.58 -12.21
CA THR A 116 -6.35 -15.76 -13.26
C THR A 116 -5.21 -14.88 -12.74
N ASN A 117 -4.89 -14.95 -11.44
CA ASN A 117 -3.93 -14.08 -10.75
C ASN A 117 -4.13 -12.59 -11.10
N THR A 118 -5.38 -12.11 -11.01
CA THR A 118 -5.77 -10.76 -11.45
C THR A 118 -6.48 -10.00 -10.33
N VAL A 119 -6.05 -8.76 -10.10
CA VAL A 119 -6.71 -7.80 -9.22
C VAL A 119 -7.57 -6.87 -10.08
N TYR A 120 -8.88 -6.95 -9.91
CA TYR A 120 -9.85 -6.05 -10.51
C TYR A 120 -10.12 -4.87 -9.58
N MET A 121 -9.83 -3.66 -10.07
CA MET A 121 -9.99 -2.40 -9.36
C MET A 121 -11.22 -1.67 -9.93
N GLU A 122 -12.35 -1.69 -9.23
CA GLU A 122 -13.49 -0.85 -9.61
C GLU A 122 -13.17 0.60 -9.25
N ALA A 123 -13.11 1.44 -10.27
CA ALA A 123 -12.74 2.84 -10.15
C ALA A 123 -13.87 3.76 -10.64
N LYS A 124 -13.92 4.95 -10.03
CA LYS A 124 -14.76 6.07 -10.48
C LYS A 124 -13.86 7.26 -10.78
N ARG A 125 -14.14 7.97 -11.88
CA ARG A 125 -13.44 9.23 -12.18
C ARG A 125 -13.98 10.36 -11.31
N VAL A 126 -13.08 11.14 -10.75
CA VAL A 126 -13.39 12.30 -9.90
C VAL A 126 -12.35 13.42 -10.11
N PRO A 127 -12.71 14.70 -9.96
CA PRO A 127 -11.71 15.76 -9.87
C PRO A 127 -10.92 15.69 -8.55
N TYR A 128 -9.70 16.22 -8.51
CA TYR A 128 -8.90 16.29 -7.28
C TYR A 128 -9.63 17.03 -6.16
N SER A 129 -10.40 18.07 -6.49
CA SER A 129 -11.21 18.83 -5.54
C SER A 129 -12.25 17.97 -4.82
N PHE A 130 -12.77 16.90 -5.45
CA PHE A 130 -13.67 15.95 -4.80
C PHE A 130 -12.94 15.23 -3.66
N ILE A 131 -11.72 14.75 -3.91
CA ILE A 131 -10.90 14.08 -2.90
C ILE A 131 -10.59 15.03 -1.73
N VAL A 132 -10.25 16.29 -2.03
CA VAL A 132 -9.99 17.32 -1.01
C VAL A 132 -11.26 17.63 -0.22
N ALA A 133 -12.39 17.86 -0.89
CA ALA A 133 -13.68 18.13 -0.25
C ALA A 133 -14.10 16.99 0.68
N LEU A 134 -13.96 15.74 0.23
CA LEU A 134 -14.26 14.55 1.02
C LEU A 134 -13.31 14.42 2.23
N SER A 135 -12.01 14.55 2.01
CA SER A 135 -10.99 14.42 3.06
C SER A 135 -11.12 15.49 4.14
N SER A 136 -11.51 16.70 3.75
CA SER A 136 -11.69 17.85 4.64
C SER A 136 -13.13 18.01 5.15
N LYS A 137 -14.00 17.02 4.91
CA LYS A 137 -15.41 17.03 5.34
C LYS A 137 -16.16 18.31 4.95
N LYS A 138 -15.98 18.76 3.70
CA LYS A 138 -16.59 19.99 3.16
C LYS A 138 -17.96 19.76 2.50
N PHE A 139 -18.30 18.51 2.14
CA PHE A 139 -19.65 18.18 1.68
C PHE A 139 -20.68 18.33 2.81
N PRO A 140 -21.97 18.55 2.49
CA PRO A 140 -23.04 18.63 3.48
C PRO A 140 -23.01 17.46 4.48
N GLU A 141 -23.24 17.72 5.76
CA GLU A 141 -23.07 16.70 6.83
C GLU A 141 -23.88 15.42 6.59
N GLN A 142 -25.06 15.55 5.97
CA GLN A 142 -25.98 14.47 5.62
C GLN A 142 -25.66 13.78 4.29
N SER A 143 -24.58 14.16 3.61
CA SER A 143 -24.19 13.59 2.31
C SER A 143 -23.98 12.06 2.40
N GLU A 144 -24.56 11.34 1.44
CA GLU A 144 -24.37 9.89 1.29
C GLU A 144 -22.92 9.53 0.91
N LEU A 145 -22.13 10.50 0.39
CA LEU A 145 -20.72 10.30 0.05
C LEU A 145 -19.89 9.87 1.26
N TYR A 146 -20.24 10.33 2.47
CA TYR A 146 -19.54 9.96 3.70
C TYR A 146 -19.81 8.52 4.16
N LYS A 147 -20.89 7.89 3.65
CA LYS A 147 -21.24 6.49 3.95
C LYS A 147 -20.60 5.52 2.95
N GLN A 148 -20.16 6.03 1.80
CA GLN A 148 -19.50 5.23 0.77
C GLN A 148 -18.05 4.91 1.13
N SER A 149 -17.56 3.78 0.63
CA SER A 149 -16.17 3.36 0.81
C SER A 149 -15.34 3.82 -0.38
N PHE A 150 -14.79 5.03 -0.28
CA PHE A 150 -13.83 5.55 -1.25
C PHE A 150 -12.40 5.32 -0.79
N PHE A 151 -11.54 4.96 -1.73
CA PHE A 151 -10.10 4.87 -1.51
C PHE A 151 -9.37 5.62 -2.61
N LYS A 152 -8.38 6.44 -2.24
CA LYS A 152 -7.34 6.85 -3.19
C LYS A 152 -6.50 5.64 -3.56
N THR A 153 -5.88 5.61 -4.73
CA THR A 153 -4.98 4.50 -5.10
C THR A 153 -3.61 4.96 -5.54
N GLY A 154 -2.59 4.22 -5.12
CA GLY A 154 -1.20 4.57 -5.34
C GLY A 154 -0.30 3.34 -5.34
N VAL A 155 1.00 3.58 -5.35
CA VAL A 155 2.02 2.55 -5.27
C VAL A 155 3.14 2.98 -4.34
N LEU A 156 3.62 2.03 -3.54
CA LEU A 156 4.85 2.08 -2.76
C LEU A 156 5.87 1.24 -3.52
N ALA A 157 6.95 1.86 -3.97
CA ALA A 157 7.99 1.28 -4.83
C ALA A 157 9.31 1.14 -4.06
N PRO A 158 9.40 0.18 -3.12
CA PRO A 158 10.60 0.01 -2.32
C PRO A 158 11.78 -0.50 -3.15
N LEU A 159 12.96 -0.02 -2.80
CA LEU A 159 14.22 -0.54 -3.36
C LEU A 159 14.63 -1.80 -2.60
N VAL A 160 14.99 -2.85 -3.32
CA VAL A 160 15.71 -4.03 -2.80
C VAL A 160 17.12 -3.96 -3.36
N THR A 161 18.11 -3.85 -2.49
CA THR A 161 19.51 -3.69 -2.86
C THR A 161 20.19 -5.03 -3.06
N SER A 162 21.32 -5.05 -3.78
CA SER A 162 22.02 -6.29 -4.15
C SER A 162 22.50 -7.13 -2.96
N ASN A 163 22.50 -6.56 -1.75
CA ASN A 163 22.84 -7.22 -0.49
C ASN A 163 21.60 -7.53 0.39
N GLY A 164 20.41 -7.64 -0.22
CA GLY A 164 19.20 -8.09 0.47
C GLY A 164 18.68 -7.11 1.52
N LYS A 165 18.69 -5.80 1.22
CA LYS A 165 18.19 -4.76 2.13
C LYS A 165 17.21 -3.83 1.42
N THR A 166 16.36 -3.18 2.20
CA THR A 166 15.56 -2.05 1.74
C THR A 166 15.97 -0.78 2.49
N VAL A 167 15.70 0.38 1.89
CA VAL A 167 16.03 1.68 2.47
C VAL A 167 14.76 2.50 2.59
N LEU A 168 14.47 2.95 3.81
CA LEU A 168 13.38 3.88 4.10
C LEU A 168 13.95 5.30 4.11
N MET A 169 13.23 6.23 3.50
CA MET A 169 13.54 7.66 3.48
C MET A 169 12.57 8.41 4.38
N GLN A 170 13.07 9.37 5.16
CA GLN A 170 12.19 10.22 5.95
C GLN A 170 11.60 11.33 5.07
N ARG A 171 10.28 11.43 5.03
CA ARG A 171 9.56 12.53 4.39
C ARG A 171 9.78 13.82 5.17
N VAL A 172 10.06 14.92 4.47
CA VAL A 172 10.13 16.26 5.09
C VAL A 172 8.80 16.58 5.78
N GLN A 173 7.71 16.24 5.11
CA GLN A 173 6.35 16.38 5.62
C GLN A 173 6.10 15.34 6.73
N LEU A 174 5.75 15.83 7.92
CA LEU A 174 5.48 15.04 9.13
C LEU A 174 6.64 14.19 9.68
N GLY A 175 7.74 13.97 8.95
CA GLY A 175 8.87 13.18 9.47
C GLY A 175 8.62 11.67 9.47
N LEU A 176 7.67 11.20 8.67
CA LEU A 176 7.32 9.78 8.51
C LEU A 176 8.33 9.08 7.61
N TYR A 177 8.69 7.84 7.92
CA TYR A 177 9.53 7.02 7.06
C TYR A 177 8.68 6.26 6.05
N SER A 178 9.06 6.33 4.77
CA SER A 178 8.42 5.62 3.67
C SER A 178 9.46 5.17 2.64
N VAL A 179 8.96 4.67 1.51
CA VAL A 179 9.74 4.37 0.31
C VAL A 179 9.27 5.29 -0.81
N PRO A 180 9.95 5.31 -1.98
CA PRO A 180 9.42 6.01 -3.15
C PRO A 180 7.99 5.59 -3.46
N GLY A 181 7.14 6.52 -3.88
CA GLY A 181 5.76 6.18 -4.17
C GLY A 181 4.83 7.37 -4.28
N GLY A 182 3.78 7.18 -5.07
CA GLY A 182 2.80 8.21 -5.36
C GLY A 182 1.46 7.63 -5.79
N PHE A 183 0.53 8.54 -6.08
CA PHE A 183 -0.82 8.17 -6.51
C PHE A 183 -0.85 7.80 -7.99
N LEU A 184 -1.67 6.83 -8.34
CA LEU A 184 -1.86 6.45 -9.74
C LEU A 184 -2.67 7.54 -10.43
N GLU A 185 -2.13 8.07 -11.52
CA GLU A 185 -2.81 9.01 -12.39
C GLU A 185 -2.60 8.60 -13.85
N ALA A 186 -3.64 8.73 -14.66
CA ALA A 186 -3.58 8.44 -16.09
C ALA A 186 -2.87 9.61 -16.81
N GLN A 187 -1.54 9.65 -16.70
CA GLN A 187 -0.72 10.78 -17.15
C GLN A 187 -0.26 10.68 -18.61
N ASP A 188 -0.44 9.54 -19.28
CA ASP A 188 -0.13 9.45 -20.70
C ASP A 188 -1.13 10.28 -21.54
N VAL A 189 -0.72 10.65 -22.76
CA VAL A 189 -1.53 11.49 -23.66
C VAL A 189 -2.93 10.89 -23.88
N GLU A 190 -3.01 9.56 -23.91
CA GLU A 190 -4.24 8.82 -24.13
C GLU A 190 -5.02 8.56 -22.83
N LYS A 191 -4.45 8.84 -21.65
CA LYS A 191 -5.03 8.62 -20.32
C LYS A 191 -5.44 7.17 -20.10
N ARG A 192 -4.56 6.23 -20.42
CA ARG A 192 -4.77 4.80 -20.29
C ARG A 192 -4.69 4.34 -18.83
N LEU A 193 -5.58 3.42 -18.51
CA LEU A 193 -5.61 2.67 -17.26
C LEU A 193 -5.19 1.22 -17.49
N ASN A 194 -5.65 0.62 -18.59
CA ASN A 194 -5.29 -0.74 -19.02
C ASN A 194 -4.56 -0.68 -20.36
N PHE A 195 -3.46 -1.44 -20.49
CA PHE A 195 -2.64 -1.47 -21.70
C PHE A 195 -2.77 -2.82 -22.42
N ALA A 196 -2.93 -2.78 -23.74
CA ALA A 196 -3.05 -4.00 -24.57
C ALA A 196 -1.71 -4.74 -24.76
N ASP A 197 -0.59 -4.07 -24.53
CA ASP A 197 0.78 -4.60 -24.68
C ASP A 197 1.32 -5.28 -23.41
N GLY A 198 0.48 -5.43 -22.39
CA GLY A 198 0.85 -6.04 -21.10
C GLY A 198 1.50 -5.09 -20.10
N ARG A 199 1.66 -3.79 -20.43
CA ARG A 199 2.03 -2.78 -19.42
C ARG A 199 0.94 -2.62 -18.35
N ASN A 200 1.35 -2.08 -17.21
CA ASN A 200 0.49 -1.91 -16.05
C ASN A 200 0.72 -0.52 -15.46
N LEU A 201 -0.36 0.25 -15.26
CA LEU A 201 -0.29 1.60 -14.70
C LEU A 201 0.47 1.62 -13.37
N VAL A 202 0.25 0.64 -12.49
CA VAL A 202 0.95 0.51 -11.20
C VAL A 202 2.46 0.40 -11.39
N VAL A 203 2.90 -0.40 -12.37
CA VAL A 203 4.32 -0.64 -12.65
C VAL A 203 4.97 0.60 -13.28
N GLU A 204 4.27 1.26 -14.21
CA GLU A 204 4.75 2.51 -14.81
C GLU A 204 4.85 3.63 -13.77
N THR A 205 3.84 3.78 -12.90
CA THR A 205 3.91 4.75 -11.80
C THR A 205 5.06 4.42 -10.85
N ALA A 206 5.23 3.17 -10.42
CA ALA A 206 6.34 2.79 -9.54
C ALA A 206 7.71 3.13 -10.13
N LYS A 207 7.89 2.90 -11.44
CA LYS A 207 9.12 3.24 -12.16
C LYS A 207 9.35 4.76 -12.21
N SER A 208 8.29 5.53 -12.48
CA SER A 208 8.36 6.99 -12.46
C SER A 208 8.73 7.50 -11.07
N GLU A 209 8.06 7.06 -10.00
CA GLU A 209 8.35 7.52 -8.64
C GLU A 209 9.78 7.18 -8.19
N VAL A 210 10.28 5.97 -8.50
CA VAL A 210 11.68 5.63 -8.23
C VAL A 210 12.64 6.57 -8.97
N THR A 211 12.33 6.90 -10.22
CA THR A 211 13.16 7.81 -11.03
C THR A 211 13.11 9.24 -10.50
N GLU A 212 11.91 9.75 -10.24
CA GLU A 212 11.67 11.14 -9.88
C GLU A 212 12.07 11.45 -8.44
N GLU A 213 12.00 10.47 -7.53
CA GLU A 213 12.31 10.66 -6.12
C GLU A 213 13.75 10.29 -5.72
N ILE A 214 14.42 9.36 -6.40
CA ILE A 214 15.73 8.85 -5.92
C ILE A 214 16.76 8.47 -7.00
N ALA A 215 16.35 7.71 -8.02
CA ALA A 215 17.29 7.12 -8.97
C ALA A 215 17.71 8.10 -10.07
N GLY A 216 16.85 9.04 -10.45
CA GLY A 216 17.10 9.97 -11.54
C GLY A 216 17.97 11.17 -11.17
N ILE A 217 18.38 11.91 -12.19
CA ILE A 217 19.01 13.23 -12.06
C ILE A 217 18.10 14.26 -12.72
N ALA A 218 17.70 15.30 -11.98
CA ALA A 218 16.80 16.32 -12.47
C ALA A 218 17.29 16.96 -13.77
N GLY A 219 16.40 17.03 -14.77
CA GLY A 219 16.71 17.60 -16.09
C GLY A 219 17.60 16.72 -16.98
N LYS A 220 17.88 15.48 -16.58
CA LYS A 220 18.71 14.55 -17.35
C LYS A 220 18.04 13.19 -17.56
N LYS A 221 18.51 12.44 -18.55
CA LYS A 221 18.06 11.07 -18.82
C LYS A 221 18.86 10.01 -18.07
N GLU A 222 20.00 10.37 -17.48
CA GLU A 222 20.82 9.42 -16.74
C GLU A 222 20.22 9.08 -15.36
N LEU A 223 20.46 7.84 -14.95
CA LEU A 223 20.18 7.36 -13.60
C LEU A 223 21.48 7.30 -12.80
N ARG A 224 21.38 7.51 -11.49
CA ARG A 224 22.46 7.34 -10.52
C ARG A 224 22.75 5.86 -10.25
N PHE A 225 21.74 5.02 -10.42
CA PHE A 225 21.86 3.56 -10.38
C PHE A 225 20.75 2.94 -11.23
N ASP A 226 21.06 1.82 -11.85
CA ASP A 226 20.09 1.02 -12.58
C ASP A 226 19.18 0.25 -11.61
N PHE A 227 17.96 -0.03 -12.05
CA PHE A 227 17.02 -0.87 -11.31
C PHE A 227 16.18 -1.73 -12.26
N SER A 228 15.63 -2.83 -11.73
CA SER A 228 14.77 -3.74 -12.48
C SER A 228 13.39 -3.16 -12.74
N GLN A 229 12.61 -3.84 -13.59
CA GLN A 229 11.17 -3.57 -13.66
C GLN A 229 10.51 -3.85 -12.30
N PRO A 230 9.57 -3.00 -11.84
CA PRO A 230 8.80 -3.26 -10.63
C PRO A 230 7.94 -4.53 -10.74
N GLU A 231 7.83 -5.26 -9.64
CA GLU A 231 6.95 -6.43 -9.52
C GLU A 231 5.97 -6.22 -8.38
N ILE A 232 4.67 -6.46 -8.56
CA ILE A 232 3.69 -6.22 -7.51
C ILE A 232 3.70 -7.38 -6.51
N THR A 233 3.91 -7.10 -5.22
CA THR A 233 4.05 -8.14 -4.19
C THR A 233 2.96 -8.09 -3.13
N ALA A 234 2.31 -6.94 -2.94
CA ALA A 234 1.18 -6.82 -2.04
C ALA A 234 0.23 -5.69 -2.44
N LEU A 235 -0.96 -5.70 -1.84
CA LEU A 235 -1.92 -4.61 -1.85
C LEU A 235 -2.25 -4.21 -0.41
N SER A 236 -2.04 -2.94 -0.07
CA SER A 236 -2.22 -2.38 1.27
C SER A 236 -3.45 -1.49 1.32
N PHE A 237 -4.33 -1.70 2.27
CA PHE A 237 -5.44 -0.82 2.60
C PHE A 237 -5.10 -0.05 3.87
N ARG A 238 -5.30 1.26 3.86
CA ARG A 238 -5.00 2.13 5.00
C ARG A 238 -6.11 3.14 5.21
N LYS A 239 -6.51 3.35 6.47
CA LYS A 239 -7.48 4.39 6.85
C LYS A 239 -7.03 5.09 8.12
N THR A 240 -7.01 6.41 8.08
CA THR A 240 -6.74 7.23 9.27
C THR A 240 -8.08 7.65 9.88
N ALA A 241 -8.22 7.48 11.19
CA ALA A 241 -9.43 7.82 11.92
C ALA A 241 -9.84 9.28 11.65
N GLY A 242 -11.15 9.49 11.48
CA GLY A 242 -11.70 10.80 11.14
C GLY A 242 -11.57 11.21 9.67
N ASN A 243 -10.77 10.53 8.84
CA ASN A 243 -10.73 10.78 7.39
C ASN A 243 -11.78 9.90 6.67
N PRO A 244 -12.74 10.50 5.92
CA PRO A 244 -13.76 9.72 5.21
C PRO A 244 -13.19 8.84 4.09
N ILE A 245 -12.09 9.24 3.46
CA ILE A 245 -11.45 8.52 2.36
C ILE A 245 -10.25 7.69 2.83
N GLY A 246 -10.22 6.42 2.44
CA GLY A 246 -9.08 5.53 2.67
C GLY A 246 -8.00 5.64 1.59
N THR A 247 -6.98 4.80 1.68
CA THR A 247 -5.97 4.62 0.64
C THR A 247 -5.76 3.13 0.37
N VAL A 248 -5.69 2.75 -0.90
CA VAL A 248 -5.32 1.41 -1.37
C VAL A 248 -4.05 1.50 -2.22
N GLU A 249 -2.94 1.02 -1.67
CA GLU A 249 -1.60 1.16 -2.25
C GLU A 249 -1.01 -0.19 -2.61
N PHE A 250 -0.57 -0.34 -3.85
CA PHE A 250 0.23 -1.49 -4.26
C PHE A 250 1.62 -1.40 -3.64
N VAL A 251 2.22 -2.51 -3.26
CA VAL A 251 3.66 -2.61 -2.98
C VAL A 251 4.30 -3.22 -4.21
N ALA A 252 5.15 -2.46 -4.90
CA ALA A 252 5.80 -2.85 -6.14
C ALA A 252 7.32 -2.68 -6.07
N PRO A 253 8.05 -3.64 -5.45
CA PRO A 253 9.49 -3.55 -5.29
C PRO A 253 10.26 -3.51 -6.60
N VAL A 254 11.41 -2.82 -6.57
CA VAL A 254 12.41 -2.82 -7.63
C VAL A 254 13.76 -3.29 -7.11
N GLN A 255 14.46 -4.09 -7.90
CA GLN A 255 15.83 -4.50 -7.58
C GLN A 255 16.80 -3.39 -8.01
N ALA A 256 17.37 -2.68 -7.05
CA ALA A 256 18.42 -1.71 -7.27
C ALA A 256 19.76 -2.43 -7.48
N LYS A 257 20.43 -2.17 -8.61
CA LYS A 257 21.71 -2.81 -8.97
C LYS A 257 22.89 -2.18 -8.24
N CYS A 258 22.76 -1.98 -6.93
CA CYS A 258 23.79 -1.40 -6.07
C CYS A 258 23.64 -1.86 -4.63
N HIS A 259 24.72 -1.70 -3.85
CA HIS A 259 24.75 -2.03 -2.43
C HIS A 259 24.01 -0.97 -1.61
N SER A 260 23.38 -1.36 -0.49
CA SER A 260 22.63 -0.44 0.38
C SER A 260 23.45 0.77 0.85
N ALA A 261 24.75 0.57 1.11
CA ALA A 261 25.67 1.65 1.52
C ALA A 261 25.76 2.77 0.47
N TYR A 262 25.79 2.42 -0.83
CA TYR A 262 25.80 3.43 -1.89
C TYR A 262 24.54 4.31 -1.83
N ILE A 263 23.38 3.69 -1.64
CA ILE A 263 22.11 4.42 -1.52
C ILE A 263 22.08 5.28 -0.26
N SER A 264 22.42 4.71 0.91
CA SER A 264 22.27 5.38 2.19
C SER A 264 23.34 6.45 2.47
N GLU A 265 24.56 6.27 1.99
CA GLU A 265 25.69 7.17 2.29
C GLU A 265 25.93 8.20 1.20
N TYR A 266 25.56 7.90 -0.05
CA TYR A 266 25.82 8.78 -1.19
C TYR A 266 24.54 9.25 -1.88
N VAL A 267 23.62 8.35 -2.23
CA VAL A 267 22.43 8.75 -3.01
C VAL A 267 21.51 9.67 -2.22
N ILE A 268 21.00 9.22 -1.07
CA ILE A 268 20.03 9.97 -0.27
C ILE A 268 20.59 11.32 0.23
N PRO A 269 21.81 11.39 0.80
CA PRO A 269 22.34 12.66 1.31
C PRO A 269 22.59 13.72 0.22
N THR A 270 22.83 13.28 -1.02
CA THR A 270 23.06 14.17 -2.18
C THR A 270 21.99 13.95 -3.24
N ASN A 271 20.73 13.77 -2.84
CA ASN A 271 19.67 13.40 -3.77
C ASN A 271 19.51 14.44 -4.90
N LEU A 272 19.68 13.98 -6.14
CA LEU A 272 19.65 14.80 -7.35
C LEU A 272 18.35 14.62 -8.14
N ALA A 273 17.43 13.79 -7.64
CA ALA A 273 16.19 13.50 -8.32
C ALA A 273 15.25 14.72 -8.32
N LYS A 274 14.31 14.74 -9.27
CA LYS A 274 13.38 15.85 -9.50
C LYS A 274 12.62 16.25 -8.23
N ASP A 275 12.20 15.26 -7.46
CA ASP A 275 11.39 15.41 -6.25
C ASP A 275 12.19 15.11 -4.96
N ALA A 276 13.52 15.26 -5.03
CA ALA A 276 14.42 15.11 -3.89
C ALA A 276 14.00 15.93 -2.65
N ARG A 277 13.37 17.09 -2.87
CA ARG A 277 12.88 18.01 -1.82
C ARG A 277 11.77 17.43 -0.94
N GLU A 278 11.12 16.34 -1.35
CA GLU A 278 10.10 15.68 -0.54
C GLU A 278 10.68 14.87 0.62
N HIS A 279 11.98 14.55 0.54
CA HIS A 279 12.71 13.72 1.49
C HIS A 279 13.80 14.51 2.21
N SER A 280 14.04 14.17 3.47
CA SER A 280 15.22 14.63 4.20
C SER A 280 16.39 13.68 3.95
N SER A 281 17.57 14.04 4.45
CA SER A 281 18.74 13.15 4.45
C SER A 281 18.64 12.01 5.46
N ASN A 282 17.59 11.96 6.30
CA ASN A 282 17.39 10.89 7.27
C ASN A 282 16.86 9.64 6.57
N ARG A 283 17.39 8.48 6.96
CA ARG A 283 17.11 7.19 6.35
C ARG A 283 17.33 6.05 7.32
N THR A 284 16.68 4.93 7.05
CA THR A 284 16.88 3.69 7.81
C THR A 284 17.09 2.55 6.82
N VAL A 285 18.12 1.74 7.04
CA VAL A 285 18.39 0.55 6.24
C VAL A 285 17.83 -0.66 6.97
N ILE A 286 16.99 -1.43 6.31
CA ILE A 286 16.30 -2.59 6.87
C ILE A 286 16.80 -3.85 6.15
N PRO A 287 17.43 -4.81 6.86
CA PRO A 287 17.75 -6.10 6.27
C PRO A 287 16.47 -6.88 5.96
N LEU A 288 16.45 -7.55 4.80
CA LEU A 288 15.32 -8.39 4.37
C LEU A 288 15.61 -9.89 4.53
N ASP A 289 16.90 -10.24 4.60
CA ASP A 289 17.34 -11.56 5.04
C ASP A 289 17.02 -11.71 6.53
N SER A 290 15.98 -12.48 6.83
CA SER A 290 15.91 -13.11 8.13
C SER A 290 15.25 -14.48 7.99
N GLN A 291 16.08 -15.51 8.17
CA GLN A 291 15.61 -16.84 8.58
C GLN A 291 14.73 -16.78 9.84
N ASP A 292 14.81 -15.66 10.58
CA ASP A 292 13.93 -15.34 11.68
C ASP A 292 13.17 -14.02 11.44
N ARG A 293 12.02 -14.10 10.75
CA ARG A 293 11.08 -12.97 10.59
C ARG A 293 10.67 -12.38 11.94
N GLU A 294 10.70 -13.15 13.03
CA GLU A 294 10.39 -12.66 14.37
C GLU A 294 11.48 -11.71 14.88
N ALA A 295 12.76 -11.88 14.51
CA ALA A 295 13.83 -10.95 14.87
C ALA A 295 13.75 -9.62 14.12
N LEU A 296 13.42 -9.64 12.81
CA LEU A 296 13.21 -8.43 12.01
C LEU A 296 11.96 -7.68 12.50
N LEU A 297 10.87 -8.41 12.74
CA LEU A 297 9.66 -7.86 13.33
C LEU A 297 9.88 -7.39 14.75
N ALA A 298 10.63 -8.09 15.58
CA ALA A 298 11.01 -7.63 16.91
C ALA A 298 11.83 -6.34 16.81
N THR A 299 12.75 -6.23 15.87
CA THR A 299 13.54 -5.00 15.70
C THR A 299 12.66 -3.81 15.31
N LEU A 300 11.70 -4.00 14.40
CA LEU A 300 10.79 -2.93 13.93
C LEU A 300 9.60 -2.65 14.89
N LEU A 301 9.10 -3.69 15.57
CA LEU A 301 7.86 -3.68 16.35
C LEU A 301 8.08 -3.76 17.87
N THR A 302 9.22 -4.24 18.34
CA THR A 302 9.55 -4.39 19.77
C THR A 302 10.88 -3.76 20.16
N GLY A 303 11.62 -3.15 19.23
CA GLY A 303 12.80 -2.35 19.52
C GLY A 303 12.45 -1.13 20.40
N PRO A 304 13.40 -0.60 21.18
CA PRO A 304 13.12 0.48 22.14
C PRO A 304 12.64 1.78 21.48
N ALA A 305 13.05 2.01 20.22
CA ALA A 305 12.64 3.18 19.43
C ALA A 305 11.49 2.84 18.47
N ILE A 306 10.53 3.76 18.35
CA ILE A 306 9.49 3.71 17.31
C ILE A 306 9.97 4.48 16.08
N LEU A 307 9.95 3.82 14.91
CA LEU A 307 10.18 4.47 13.63
C LEU A 307 8.86 5.05 13.08
N PRO A 308 8.71 6.38 12.97
CA PRO A 308 7.45 7.00 12.57
C PRO A 308 6.96 6.55 11.18
N GLY A 309 5.66 6.35 11.02
CA GLY A 309 5.04 5.94 9.76
C GLY A 309 4.89 4.43 9.60
N ALA A 310 4.62 3.72 10.69
CA ALA A 310 4.46 2.26 10.71
C ALA A 310 3.46 1.76 9.65
N ALA A 311 2.34 2.47 9.47
CA ALA A 311 1.34 2.14 8.47
C ALA A 311 1.82 2.30 7.00
N LEU A 312 2.96 2.96 6.76
CA LEU A 312 3.57 3.13 5.44
C LEU A 312 4.66 2.09 5.18
N HIS A 313 5.53 1.83 6.16
CA HIS A 313 6.71 0.97 5.94
C HIS A 313 6.53 -0.49 6.34
N LEU A 314 5.65 -0.83 7.29
CA LEU A 314 5.44 -2.23 7.68
C LEU A 314 4.90 -3.12 6.55
N PRO A 315 3.93 -2.69 5.71
CA PRO A 315 3.44 -3.51 4.60
C PRO A 315 4.55 -3.82 3.60
N VAL A 316 5.42 -2.83 3.39
CA VAL A 316 6.61 -2.93 2.54
C VAL A 316 7.57 -3.97 3.10
N VAL A 317 8.06 -3.79 4.33
CA VAL A 317 9.01 -4.71 4.96
C VAL A 317 8.46 -6.13 4.98
N LEU A 318 7.20 -6.30 5.40
CA LEU A 318 6.56 -7.61 5.50
C LEU A 318 6.40 -8.31 4.16
N SER A 319 6.11 -7.56 3.10
CA SER A 319 5.99 -8.10 1.75
C SER A 319 7.36 -8.47 1.18
N LEU A 320 8.36 -7.62 1.38
CA LEU A 320 9.73 -7.82 0.90
C LEU A 320 10.42 -9.00 1.58
N ALA A 321 10.38 -9.06 2.91
CA ALA A 321 10.96 -10.17 3.66
C ALA A 321 10.30 -11.50 3.25
N SER A 322 9.01 -11.49 2.94
CA SER A 322 8.31 -12.67 2.44
C SER A 322 8.81 -13.14 1.08
N LYS A 323 9.05 -12.19 0.17
CA LYS A 323 9.58 -12.48 -1.17
C LYS A 323 11.01 -13.03 -1.12
N GLU A 324 11.90 -12.41 -0.35
CA GLU A 324 13.30 -12.83 -0.26
C GLU A 324 13.45 -14.22 0.41
N ASN A 325 12.49 -14.63 1.25
CA ASN A 325 12.54 -15.88 2.02
C ASN A 325 11.49 -16.93 1.58
N ALA A 326 10.98 -16.84 0.35
CA ALA A 326 9.84 -17.64 -0.13
C ALA A 326 10.02 -19.18 -0.01
N GLY A 327 11.26 -19.68 0.01
CA GLY A 327 11.57 -21.11 0.17
C GLY A 327 11.57 -21.63 1.61
N ALA A 328 11.57 -20.76 2.62
CA ALA A 328 11.74 -21.13 4.03
C ALA A 328 10.54 -20.77 4.92
N MET A 329 9.52 -20.07 4.40
CA MET A 329 8.43 -19.53 5.22
C MET A 329 7.08 -20.22 5.06
N ILE A 330 6.40 -20.42 6.19
CA ILE A 330 4.96 -20.74 6.24
C ILE A 330 4.15 -19.43 6.15
N PRO A 331 3.24 -19.29 5.17
CA PRO A 331 2.44 -18.09 5.00
C PRO A 331 1.29 -18.04 6.03
N LEU A 332 1.51 -17.36 7.16
CA LEU A 332 0.46 -17.11 8.18
C LEU A 332 0.08 -15.63 8.28
N PRO A 333 -1.17 -15.30 8.69
CA PRO A 333 -1.55 -13.94 9.09
C PRO A 333 -0.63 -13.41 10.18
N ARG A 334 -0.24 -12.14 10.09
CA ARG A 334 0.58 -11.49 11.12
C ARG A 334 -0.01 -10.17 11.55
N ARG A 335 -0.41 -10.09 12.83
CA ARG A 335 -0.79 -8.84 13.49
C ARG A 335 0.45 -7.98 13.72
N ILE A 336 0.29 -6.68 13.53
CA ILE A 336 1.30 -5.68 13.84
C ILE A 336 1.05 -5.24 15.30
N PRO A 337 1.99 -5.47 16.24
CA PRO A 337 1.87 -5.05 17.63
C PRO A 337 1.52 -3.58 17.78
N ASN A 338 0.66 -3.27 18.75
CA ASN A 338 0.20 -1.91 19.07
C ASN A 338 -0.47 -1.15 17.91
N SER A 339 -0.96 -1.88 16.90
CA SER A 339 -1.83 -1.33 15.86
C SER A 339 -2.95 -2.33 15.54
N GLY A 340 -4.06 -1.85 15.00
CA GLY A 340 -5.10 -2.73 14.44
C GLY A 340 -4.70 -3.36 13.09
N SER A 341 -3.40 -3.42 12.77
CA SER A 341 -2.93 -3.71 11.42
C SER A 341 -2.51 -5.18 11.22
N ILE A 342 -2.78 -5.74 10.04
CA ILE A 342 -2.52 -7.17 9.74
C ILE A 342 -1.96 -7.34 8.32
N ALA A 343 -0.96 -8.21 8.15
CA ALA A 343 -0.53 -8.70 6.84
C ALA A 343 -1.03 -10.13 6.61
N TRP A 344 -1.77 -10.31 5.51
CA TRP A 344 -2.45 -11.52 5.13
C TRP A 344 -1.81 -12.14 3.88
N PRO A 345 -1.22 -13.33 3.96
CA PRO A 345 -0.90 -14.10 2.76
C PRO A 345 -2.20 -14.56 2.12
N LEU A 346 -2.45 -14.23 0.84
CA LEU A 346 -3.73 -14.59 0.19
C LEU A 346 -3.95 -16.11 0.10
N SER A 347 -2.88 -16.89 0.16
CA SER A 347 -2.89 -18.36 0.17
C SER A 347 -3.70 -19.00 1.30
N ILE A 348 -3.92 -18.29 2.41
CA ILE A 348 -4.65 -18.85 3.54
C ILE A 348 -6.16 -18.90 3.26
N PHE A 349 -6.66 -17.99 2.41
CA PHE A 349 -8.09 -17.92 2.09
C PHE A 349 -8.50 -18.96 1.05
N SER A 350 -7.51 -19.57 0.38
CA SER A 350 -7.68 -20.65 -0.58
C SER A 350 -7.36 -22.05 -0.04
N ALA A 351 -6.84 -22.14 1.19
CA ALA A 351 -6.63 -23.42 1.84
C ALA A 351 -7.99 -24.08 2.11
N LYS A 352 -8.26 -25.21 1.46
CA LYS A 352 -9.31 -26.12 1.93
C LYS A 352 -8.95 -26.51 3.37
N PRO A 353 -9.93 -26.58 4.30
CA PRO A 353 -9.64 -27.15 5.61
C PRO A 353 -8.99 -28.51 5.42
N PRO A 354 -7.97 -28.87 6.22
CA PRO A 354 -7.43 -30.21 6.16
C PRO A 354 -8.60 -31.19 6.28
N LEU A 355 -8.72 -32.09 5.32
CA LEU A 355 -9.52 -33.29 5.51
C LEU A 355 -8.90 -33.95 6.73
N ILE A 356 -9.57 -33.87 7.87
CA ILE A 356 -9.33 -34.78 8.97
C ILE A 356 -9.63 -36.14 8.34
N ASP A 357 -8.59 -36.93 8.10
CA ASP A 357 -8.74 -38.34 7.79
C ASP A 357 -9.60 -38.90 8.94
N GLN A 358 -10.89 -39.11 8.65
CA GLN A 358 -11.74 -39.91 9.50
C GLN A 358 -11.05 -41.26 9.56
N GLU A 359 -10.68 -41.61 10.79
CA GLU A 359 -10.06 -42.87 11.18
C GLU A 359 -10.51 -43.99 10.26
N ALA A 360 -9.55 -44.62 9.58
CA ALA A 360 -9.78 -45.94 9.05
C ALA A 360 -10.14 -46.83 10.26
N GLU A 361 -11.43 -47.11 10.42
CA GLU A 361 -11.93 -48.20 11.25
C GLU A 361 -11.18 -49.48 10.84
N VAL A 362 -10.16 -49.83 11.61
CA VAL A 362 -9.56 -51.15 11.58
C VAL A 362 -10.48 -52.07 12.37
N ASN A 363 -11.55 -52.53 11.71
CA ASN A 363 -12.19 -53.78 12.05
C ASN A 363 -11.44 -54.89 11.30
N ASP A 364 -10.61 -55.68 12.00
CA ASP A 364 -11.03 -57.05 12.32
C ASP A 364 -9.98 -57.83 13.13
N THR A 365 -10.46 -58.35 14.27
CA THR A 365 -10.20 -59.66 14.89
C THR A 365 -8.77 -60.14 15.20
N GLY A 366 -8.52 -60.44 16.49
CA GLY A 366 -7.50 -61.43 16.86
C GLY A 366 -7.04 -61.50 18.33
N PHE A 367 -7.90 -62.02 19.23
CA PHE A 367 -7.58 -62.82 20.43
C PHE A 367 -6.57 -62.35 21.53
N ASN A 368 -7.14 -61.92 22.67
CA ASN A 368 -7.06 -62.51 24.04
C ASN A 368 -5.71 -62.98 24.65
N LEU A 369 -5.28 -62.40 25.78
CA LEU A 369 -5.51 -62.91 27.16
C LEU A 369 -4.71 -62.17 28.24
N ILE A 370 -5.32 -62.17 29.43
CA ILE A 370 -4.87 -61.69 30.74
C ILE A 370 -3.61 -62.43 31.23
N SER A 371 -2.70 -61.68 31.85
CA SER A 371 -2.04 -62.02 33.12
C SER A 371 -1.53 -60.75 33.80
#